data_AF-A0A7L6N1E4-F1
#
_entry.id   AF-A0A7L6N1E4-F1
#
_cell.length_a   1.000
_cell.length_b   1.000
_cell.length_c   1.000
_cell.angle_alpha   90.00
_cell.angle_beta   90.00
_cell.angle_gamma   90.00
#
_symmetry.space_group_name_H-M   'P 1'
#
loop_
_entity.id
_entity.type
_entity.pdbx_description
1 polymer ?
#
loop_
_entity_poly.entity_id
_entity_poly.type
_entity_poly.pdbx_seq_one_letter_code
_entity_poly.pdbx_strand_id
1 'polypeptide(L)'
;MRISDDSQKEYFSSLVASLRSSGDITTVDLLKKAFPELIDTRYDNWNSGTWFYKLFIYIKLSDYNQLTNEVREKHEGVIFGAYSNLFSDESNVLETVEIKPLIEQQLDWAALKGKETKQSIINRLNREKEYLISSGTGKTRIQDCDKDYIALHLDTKNVLSELMLEHPLDYRTLWDWYHYYSENLSTYRERRKYINETFANVIDIISKSDEIQNDLLKYEPTGWEKIDYSVNLLSIQLVNISDSIDFNHIGLRCRETIILLANEVYKEPLHHPSSYKDKISRTDSSRMLQGYIEYHFKGQSNDEKRRYAKVTNDLANSLTHKKNATLLDAKLCLNATLSLISIIKIINDEISLEANITEICTREDD
;
A
#
# COMPACT_ATOMS: atom_id res chain seq x y z
N MET A 1 13.71 25.02 34.07
CA MET A 1 14.54 25.39 32.88
C MET A 1 13.80 24.92 31.63
N ARG A 2 13.69 25.74 30.57
CA ARG A 2 12.98 25.37 29.34
C ARG A 2 13.64 24.14 28.71
N ILE A 3 12.83 23.16 28.31
CA ILE A 3 13.31 21.98 27.58
C ILE A 3 13.78 22.43 26.20
N SER A 4 15.05 22.15 25.88
CA SER A 4 15.62 22.48 24.57
C SER A 4 15.20 21.45 23.51
N ASP A 5 15.24 21.84 22.23
CA ASP A 5 14.99 20.94 21.10
C ASP A 5 15.91 19.72 21.12
N ASP A 6 17.17 19.91 21.53
CA ASP A 6 18.15 18.82 21.67
C ASP A 6 17.77 17.82 22.76
N SER A 7 17.15 18.31 23.85
CA SER A 7 16.72 17.48 24.98
C SER A 7 15.46 16.67 24.67
N GLN A 8 14.61 17.09 23.70
CA GLN A 8 13.35 16.39 23.41
C GLN A 8 13.54 14.91 23.07
N LYS A 9 14.63 14.58 22.36
CA LYS A 9 14.97 13.18 22.02
C LYS A 9 15.27 12.35 23.27
N GLU A 10 15.93 12.93 24.26
CA GLU A 10 16.24 12.27 25.52
C GLU A 10 14.97 11.98 26.32
N TYR A 11 14.07 12.96 26.42
CA TYR A 11 12.75 12.79 27.04
C TYR A 11 11.93 11.70 26.35
N PHE A 12 11.86 11.71 25.02
CA PHE A 12 11.11 10.71 24.28
C PHE A 12 11.70 9.30 24.44
N SER A 13 13.02 9.16 24.37
CA SER A 13 13.67 7.86 24.58
C SER A 13 13.45 7.33 26.00
N SER A 14 13.41 8.23 27.00
CA SER A 14 13.12 7.91 28.40
C SER A 14 11.66 7.51 28.61
N LEU A 15 10.72 8.15 27.91
CA LEU A 15 9.30 7.75 27.88
C LEU A 15 9.17 6.30 27.39
N VAL A 16 9.78 5.98 26.25
CA VAL A 16 9.73 4.62 25.68
C VAL A 16 10.34 3.59 26.63
N ALA A 17 11.45 3.92 27.29
CA ALA A 17 12.08 3.05 28.29
C ALA A 17 11.20 2.84 29.54
N SER A 18 10.55 3.90 30.03
CA SER A 18 9.63 3.88 31.17
C SER A 18 8.41 2.98 30.88
N LEU A 19 7.75 3.18 29.73
CA LEU A 19 6.60 2.38 29.31
C LEU A 19 6.96 0.90 29.07
N ARG A 20 8.16 0.63 28.54
CA ARG A 20 8.65 -0.75 28.41
C ARG A 20 8.82 -1.42 29.77
N SER A 21 9.28 -0.67 30.76
CA SER A 21 9.50 -1.17 32.13
C SER A 21 8.18 -1.39 32.88
N SER A 22 7.13 -0.61 32.57
CA SER A 22 5.79 -0.82 33.12
C SER A 22 5.00 -1.94 32.43
N GLY A 23 5.50 -2.47 31.31
CA GLY A 23 4.88 -3.57 30.57
C GLY A 23 3.85 -3.14 29.52
N ASP A 24 3.72 -1.84 29.22
CA ASP A 24 2.81 -1.35 28.17
C ASP A 24 3.43 -1.49 26.78
N ILE A 25 3.45 -2.72 26.28
CA ILE A 25 4.07 -3.06 24.99
C ILE A 25 3.31 -2.40 23.82
N THR A 26 1.99 -2.31 23.91
CA THR A 26 1.14 -1.74 22.84
C THR A 26 1.45 -0.28 22.58
N THR A 27 1.60 0.53 23.64
CA THR A 27 1.93 1.95 23.50
C THR A 27 3.38 2.11 23.04
N VAL A 28 4.30 1.25 23.51
CA VAL A 28 5.69 1.26 23.05
C VAL A 28 5.80 1.00 21.55
N ASP A 29 5.03 0.07 21.01
CA ASP A 29 5.08 -0.24 19.58
C ASP A 29 4.47 0.86 18.70
N LEU A 30 3.46 1.59 19.20
CA LEU A 30 2.97 2.82 18.58
C LEU A 30 4.07 3.90 18.56
N LEU A 31 4.70 4.15 19.70
CA LEU A 31 5.72 5.20 19.83
C LEU A 31 6.97 4.94 18.98
N LYS A 32 7.34 3.67 18.74
CA LYS A 32 8.46 3.33 17.84
C LYS A 32 8.25 3.77 16.39
N LYS A 33 7.00 3.91 15.96
CA LYS A 33 6.63 4.36 14.61
C LYS A 33 6.31 5.86 14.55
N ALA A 34 6.35 6.55 15.70
CA ALA A 34 5.88 7.91 15.83
C ALA A 34 7.01 8.94 15.67
N PHE A 35 6.61 10.15 15.29
CA PHE A 35 7.42 11.36 15.28
C PHE A 35 6.89 12.25 16.41
N PRO A 36 7.60 12.34 17.54
CA PRO A 36 7.21 13.19 18.66
C PRO A 36 7.60 14.65 18.42
N GLU A 37 6.76 15.57 18.89
CA GLU A 37 7.05 17.00 18.91
C GLU A 37 6.53 17.59 20.23
N LEU A 38 7.43 18.15 21.04
CA LEU A 38 7.08 18.87 22.26
C LEU A 38 7.07 20.37 21.97
N ILE A 39 5.92 21.02 22.15
CA ILE A 39 5.75 22.45 21.91
C ILE A 39 5.46 23.14 23.24
N ASP A 40 6.22 24.18 23.59
CA ASP A 40 5.84 25.08 24.68
C ASP A 40 4.67 25.97 24.25
N THR A 41 3.58 25.94 25.02
CA THR A 41 2.34 26.66 24.72
C THR A 41 2.27 27.99 25.44
N ARG A 42 2.82 28.06 26.65
CA ARG A 42 2.83 29.27 27.47
C ARG A 42 3.90 29.18 28.57
N TYR A 43 4.21 30.35 29.10
CA TYR A 43 5.09 30.52 30.25
C TYR A 43 4.36 31.38 31.30
N ASP A 44 4.35 30.91 32.54
CA ASP A 44 3.92 31.67 33.71
C ASP A 44 5.15 32.10 34.52
N ASN A 45 5.18 33.35 34.98
CA ASN A 45 6.31 33.89 35.73
C ASN A 45 6.14 33.77 37.26
N TRP A 46 5.14 33.03 37.73
CA TRP A 46 4.96 32.71 39.14
C TRP A 46 5.94 31.61 39.60
N ASN A 47 6.28 31.57 40.90
CA ASN A 47 7.12 30.54 41.53
C ASN A 47 8.42 30.17 40.78
N SER A 48 9.23 31.15 40.41
CA SER A 48 10.49 30.98 39.65
C SER A 48 10.34 30.56 38.18
N GLY A 49 9.10 30.57 37.66
CA GLY A 49 8.80 30.37 36.25
C GLY A 49 8.36 28.94 35.93
N THR A 50 7.19 28.79 35.31
CA THR A 50 6.64 27.51 34.85
C THR A 50 6.39 27.52 33.36
N TRP A 51 7.00 26.58 32.66
CA TRP A 51 6.76 26.32 31.23
C TRP A 51 5.69 25.24 31.07
N PHE A 52 4.74 25.49 30.19
CA PHE A 52 3.67 24.56 29.85
C PHE A 52 3.89 24.00 28.46
N TYR A 53 3.68 22.70 28.32
CA TYR A 53 3.96 21.99 27.08
C TYR A 53 2.77 21.17 26.60
N LYS A 54 2.69 21.00 25.29
CA LYS A 54 1.89 19.97 24.63
C LYS A 54 2.80 19.03 23.89
N LEU A 55 2.52 17.73 24.02
CA LEU A 55 3.23 16.69 23.29
C LEU A 55 2.35 16.17 22.15
N PHE A 56 2.80 16.39 20.91
CA PHE A 56 2.20 15.78 19.73
C PHE A 56 2.94 14.50 19.38
N ILE A 57 2.18 13.44 19.12
CA ILE A 57 2.70 12.15 18.65
C ILE A 57 2.15 11.95 17.24
N TYR A 58 2.95 12.27 16.22
CA TYR A 58 2.54 12.07 14.84
C TYR A 58 2.83 10.63 14.41
N ILE A 59 1.83 9.95 13.85
CA ILE A 59 1.97 8.61 13.28
C ILE A 59 1.50 8.62 11.83
N LYS A 60 1.99 7.69 11.01
CA LYS A 60 1.56 7.59 9.61
C LYS A 60 0.04 7.51 9.51
N LEU A 61 -0.54 8.11 8.46
CA LEU A 61 -1.99 8.16 8.27
C LEU A 61 -2.63 6.76 8.29
N SER A 62 -1.95 5.74 7.76
CA SER A 62 -2.39 4.35 7.81
C SER A 62 -2.50 3.82 9.24
N ASP A 63 -1.48 4.00 10.08
CA ASP A 63 -1.51 3.59 11.50
C ASP A 63 -2.56 4.43 12.27
N TYR A 64 -2.69 5.73 11.97
CA TYR A 64 -3.68 6.61 12.60
C TYR A 64 -5.11 6.15 12.36
N ASN A 65 -5.43 5.77 11.12
CA ASN A 65 -6.77 5.32 10.73
C ASN A 65 -7.15 3.96 11.35
N GLN A 66 -6.17 3.18 11.82
CA GLN A 66 -6.42 1.93 12.53
C GLN A 66 -6.79 2.15 14.01
N LEU A 67 -6.56 3.35 14.56
CA LEU A 67 -6.88 3.67 15.95
C LEU A 67 -8.28 4.28 16.07
N THR A 68 -9.16 3.61 16.82
CA THR A 68 -10.42 4.22 17.24
C THR A 68 -10.16 5.38 18.21
N ASN A 69 -11.14 6.27 18.38
CA ASN A 69 -11.01 7.39 19.33
C ASN A 69 -10.76 6.90 20.77
N GLU A 70 -11.43 5.83 21.21
CA GLU A 70 -11.26 5.25 22.54
C GLU A 70 -9.85 4.68 22.75
N VAL A 71 -9.32 3.94 21.76
CA VAL A 71 -7.96 3.40 21.81
C VAL A 71 -6.93 4.52 21.81
N ARG A 72 -7.18 5.59 21.05
CA ARG A 72 -6.31 6.78 21.00
C ARG A 72 -6.26 7.48 22.35
N GLU A 73 -7.42 7.79 22.94
CA GLU A 73 -7.51 8.42 24.26
C GLU A 73 -6.80 7.60 25.34
N LYS A 74 -6.90 6.26 25.28
CA LYS A 74 -6.17 5.36 26.17
C LYS A 74 -4.65 5.52 26.02
N HIS A 75 -4.13 5.51 24.81
CA HIS A 75 -2.69 5.72 24.57
C HIS A 75 -2.24 7.11 25.00
N GLU A 76 -3.01 8.15 24.68
CA GLU A 76 -2.71 9.53 25.09
C GLU A 76 -2.64 9.65 26.61
N GLY A 77 -3.58 9.04 27.35
CA GLY A 77 -3.58 9.03 28.82
C GLY A 77 -2.37 8.30 29.42
N VAL A 78 -2.01 7.14 28.87
CA VAL A 78 -0.82 6.39 29.29
C VAL A 78 0.46 7.20 29.04
N ILE A 79 0.58 7.78 27.85
CA ILE A 79 1.74 8.60 27.47
C ILE A 79 1.81 9.83 28.38
N PHE A 80 0.67 10.51 28.62
CA PHE A 80 0.60 11.68 29.48
C PHE A 80 1.11 11.36 30.89
N GLY A 81 0.62 10.28 31.50
CA GLY A 81 1.06 9.87 32.83
C GLY A 81 2.55 9.55 32.90
N ALA A 82 3.06 8.79 31.92
CA ALA A 82 4.46 8.41 31.89
C ALA A 82 5.39 9.60 31.59
N TYR A 83 5.02 10.48 30.65
CA TYR A 83 5.84 11.62 30.24
C TYR A 83 5.86 12.72 31.31
N SER A 84 4.72 12.99 31.95
CA SER A 84 4.64 13.99 33.03
C SER A 84 5.56 13.66 34.19
N ASN A 85 5.75 12.38 34.51
CA ASN A 85 6.65 11.91 35.56
C ASN A 85 8.15 12.11 35.23
N LEU A 86 8.48 12.41 33.96
CA LEU A 86 9.85 12.72 33.56
C LEU A 86 10.23 14.17 33.88
N PHE A 87 9.25 15.03 34.17
CA PHE A 87 9.53 16.39 34.60
C PHE A 87 10.00 16.38 36.06
N SER A 88 11.24 16.84 36.25
CA SER A 88 11.97 16.75 37.52
C SER A 88 11.55 17.78 38.56
N ASP A 89 10.86 18.85 38.15
CA ASP A 89 10.44 19.97 39.00
C ASP A 89 9.11 20.57 38.55
N GLU A 90 8.48 21.38 39.41
CA GLU A 90 7.23 22.12 39.11
C GLU A 90 7.43 23.23 38.05
N SER A 91 8.65 23.39 37.51
CA SER A 91 8.96 24.41 36.50
C SER A 91 8.58 23.98 35.08
N ASN A 92 8.24 22.71 34.88
CA ASN A 92 7.77 22.19 33.60
C ASN A 92 6.50 21.36 33.81
N VAL A 93 5.45 21.69 33.07
CA VAL A 93 4.13 21.03 33.18
C VAL A 93 3.65 20.57 31.81
N LEU A 94 3.24 19.31 31.71
CA LEU A 94 2.62 18.78 30.51
C LEU A 94 1.12 19.03 30.61
N GLU A 95 0.55 19.73 29.63
CA GLU A 95 -0.88 20.04 29.61
C GLU A 95 -1.68 18.95 28.92
N THR A 96 -1.20 18.48 27.76
CA THR A 96 -1.90 17.49 26.95
C THR A 96 -0.92 16.63 26.13
N VAL A 97 -1.36 15.43 25.80
CA VAL A 97 -0.79 14.58 24.75
C VAL A 97 -1.84 14.41 23.67
N GLU A 98 -1.48 14.62 22.41
CA GLU A 98 -2.38 14.41 21.27
C GLU A 98 -1.69 13.53 20.22
N ILE A 99 -2.31 12.41 19.86
CA ILE A 99 -1.90 11.60 18.72
C ILE A 99 -2.53 12.20 17.46
N LYS A 100 -1.70 12.48 16.46
CA LYS A 100 -2.11 13.13 15.21
C LYS A 100 -1.67 12.34 13.98
N PRO A 101 -2.40 12.44 12.86
CA PRO A 101 -1.91 11.88 11.61
C PRO A 101 -0.74 12.73 11.11
N LEU A 102 0.34 12.08 10.73
CA LEU A 102 1.43 12.69 9.99
C LEU A 102 0.95 12.91 8.56
N ILE A 103 0.84 14.19 8.17
CA ILE A 103 0.41 14.58 6.83
C ILE A 103 1.65 14.68 5.94
N GLU A 104 1.90 13.64 5.14
CA GLU A 104 3.00 13.58 4.18
C GLU A 104 2.45 13.46 2.76
N GLN A 105 3.26 13.84 1.77
CA GLN A 105 2.95 13.62 0.36
C GLN A 105 2.81 12.11 0.09
N GLN A 106 1.60 11.68 -0.24
CA GLN A 106 1.29 10.30 -0.60
C GLN A 106 1.58 10.09 -2.08
N LEU A 107 2.35 9.04 -2.40
CA LEU A 107 2.65 8.68 -3.78
C LEU A 107 1.71 7.56 -4.24
N ASP A 108 1.07 7.73 -5.40
CA ASP A 108 0.23 6.70 -5.99
C ASP A 108 1.07 5.64 -6.73
N TRP A 109 1.69 4.77 -5.96
CA TRP A 109 2.46 3.64 -6.50
C TRP A 109 1.61 2.68 -7.35
N ALA A 110 0.28 2.71 -7.22
CA ALA A 110 -0.60 1.87 -8.03
C ALA A 110 -0.65 2.34 -9.49
N ALA A 111 -0.53 3.64 -9.75
CA ALA A 111 -0.48 4.20 -11.11
C ALA A 111 0.70 3.66 -11.95
N LEU A 112 1.81 3.35 -11.29
CA LEU A 112 3.03 2.84 -11.91
C LEU A 112 3.20 1.31 -11.84
N LYS A 113 2.22 0.59 -11.28
CA LYS A 113 2.33 -0.85 -11.03
C LYS A 113 2.63 -1.61 -12.32
N GLY A 114 3.75 -2.32 -12.35
CA GLY A 114 4.20 -3.12 -13.50
C GLY A 114 4.84 -2.34 -14.65
N LYS A 115 4.88 -1.00 -14.58
CA LYS A 115 5.62 -0.15 -15.51
C LYS A 115 6.99 0.24 -14.95
N GLU A 116 7.02 0.68 -13.70
CA GLU A 116 8.20 1.21 -13.02
C GLU A 116 8.27 0.66 -11.59
N THR A 117 9.48 0.60 -11.04
CA THR A 117 9.71 0.28 -9.62
C THR A 117 10.32 1.49 -8.93
N LYS A 118 10.18 1.57 -7.61
CA LYS A 118 10.85 2.61 -6.81
C LYS A 118 12.35 2.75 -7.15
N GLN A 119 13.05 1.63 -7.28
CA GLN A 119 14.47 1.64 -7.66
C GLN A 119 14.72 2.13 -9.09
N SER A 120 13.84 1.78 -10.03
CA SER A 120 13.95 2.23 -11.42
C SER A 120 13.83 3.76 -11.53
N ILE A 121 12.89 4.37 -10.80
CA ILE A 121 12.70 5.83 -10.78
C ILE A 121 13.92 6.52 -10.15
N ILE A 122 14.44 6.00 -9.03
CA ILE A 122 15.66 6.53 -8.40
C ILE A 122 16.85 6.43 -9.36
N ASN A 123 17.00 5.32 -10.09
CA ASN A 123 18.06 5.16 -11.09
C ASN A 123 17.91 6.15 -12.24
N ARG A 124 16.67 6.41 -12.69
CA ARG A 124 16.36 7.39 -13.72
C ARG A 124 16.79 8.80 -13.30
N LEU A 125 16.38 9.24 -12.10
CA LEU A 125 16.77 10.52 -11.51
C LEU A 125 18.30 10.64 -11.39
N ASN A 126 18.97 9.59 -10.91
CA ASN A 126 20.43 9.59 -10.81
C ASN A 126 21.12 9.68 -12.17
N ARG A 127 20.60 8.98 -13.19
CA ARG A 127 21.12 9.07 -14.57
C ARG A 127 20.95 10.46 -15.15
N GLU A 128 19.85 11.13 -14.84
CA GLU A 128 19.64 12.51 -15.25
C GLU A 128 20.62 13.48 -14.58
N LYS A 129 20.86 13.31 -13.28
CA LYS A 129 21.93 14.04 -12.56
C LYS A 129 23.29 13.81 -13.20
N GLU A 130 23.59 12.59 -13.65
CA GLU A 130 24.84 12.27 -14.32
C GLU A 130 25.01 13.05 -15.64
N TYR A 131 23.97 13.16 -16.47
CA TYR A 131 24.04 14.00 -17.68
C TYR A 131 24.30 15.47 -17.33
N LEU A 132 23.59 16.03 -16.35
CA LEU A 132 23.76 17.42 -15.90
C LEU A 132 25.17 17.68 -15.34
N ILE A 133 25.67 16.79 -14.47
CA ILE A 133 26.99 16.93 -13.87
C ILE A 133 28.10 16.72 -14.91
N SER A 134 28.00 15.69 -15.75
CA SER A 134 29.05 15.36 -16.71
C SER A 134 29.22 16.43 -17.79
N SER A 135 28.11 16.94 -18.34
CA SER A 135 28.12 18.07 -19.27
C SER A 135 28.56 19.37 -18.59
N GLY A 136 28.07 19.64 -17.38
CA GLY A 136 28.41 20.84 -16.61
C GLY A 136 29.85 20.85 -16.08
N THR A 137 30.57 19.74 -16.13
CA THR A 137 31.98 19.64 -15.67
C THR A 137 32.95 19.30 -16.79
N GLY A 138 32.49 19.33 -18.04
CA GLY A 138 33.32 19.11 -19.23
C GLY A 138 33.76 17.66 -19.43
N LYS A 139 33.15 16.69 -18.76
CA LYS A 139 33.46 15.25 -18.92
C LYS A 139 32.88 14.70 -20.23
N THR A 140 31.77 15.26 -20.67
CA THR A 140 31.04 14.91 -21.90
C THR A 140 30.67 16.18 -22.65
N ARG A 141 30.64 16.11 -23.98
CA ARG A 141 30.19 17.22 -24.82
C ARG A 141 28.68 17.18 -24.92
N ILE A 142 28.04 18.34 -24.81
CA ILE A 142 26.57 18.46 -24.84
C ILE A 142 26.02 17.87 -26.14
N GLN A 143 26.64 18.14 -27.30
CA GLN A 143 26.16 17.66 -28.60
C GLN A 143 26.05 16.14 -28.69
N ASP A 144 26.88 15.42 -27.93
CA ASP A 144 26.96 13.95 -27.99
C ASP A 144 25.86 13.28 -27.16
N CYS A 145 25.25 13.99 -26.19
CA CYS A 145 24.32 13.41 -25.22
C CYS A 145 22.99 14.17 -25.03
N ASP A 146 22.83 15.37 -25.58
CA ASP A 146 21.64 16.20 -25.38
C ASP A 146 20.34 15.50 -25.80
N LYS A 147 20.38 14.76 -26.93
CA LYS A 147 19.22 13.98 -27.40
C LYS A 147 18.76 12.94 -26.38
N ASP A 148 19.71 12.20 -25.79
CA ASP A 148 19.41 11.17 -24.80
C ASP A 148 18.92 11.80 -23.48
N TYR A 149 19.49 12.95 -23.11
CA TYR A 149 19.04 13.73 -21.96
C TYR A 149 17.60 14.21 -22.14
N ILE A 150 17.24 14.79 -23.30
CA ILE A 150 15.89 15.29 -23.59
C ILE A 150 14.86 14.16 -23.45
N ALA A 151 15.14 12.99 -24.02
CA ALA A 151 14.26 11.83 -23.94
C ALA A 151 14.10 11.36 -22.48
N LEU A 152 15.23 11.23 -21.76
CA LEU A 152 15.23 10.86 -20.34
C LEU A 152 14.42 11.86 -19.50
N HIS A 153 14.67 13.15 -19.66
CA HIS A 153 14.03 14.23 -18.88
C HIS A 153 12.51 14.24 -19.07
N LEU A 154 12.04 14.08 -20.32
CA LEU A 154 10.61 14.02 -20.63
C LEU A 154 9.95 12.79 -19.97
N ASP A 155 10.58 11.62 -20.09
CA ASP A 155 10.08 10.41 -19.45
C ASP A 155 10.07 10.53 -17.92
N THR A 156 11.14 11.08 -17.32
CA THR A 156 11.21 11.33 -15.88
C THR A 156 10.06 12.24 -15.43
N LYS A 157 9.79 13.32 -16.15
CA LYS A 157 8.67 14.23 -15.87
C LYS A 157 7.32 13.52 -15.88
N ASN A 158 7.06 12.70 -16.90
CA ASN A 158 5.80 11.98 -17.00
C ASN A 158 5.62 11.00 -15.82
N VAL A 159 6.66 10.22 -15.50
CA VAL A 159 6.63 9.27 -14.38
C VAL A 159 6.43 9.96 -13.04
N LEU A 160 7.12 11.08 -12.79
CA LEU A 160 6.92 11.86 -11.57
C LEU A 160 5.50 12.45 -11.49
N SER A 161 4.94 12.92 -12.61
CA SER A 161 3.59 13.45 -12.63
C SER A 161 2.52 12.39 -12.33
N GLU A 162 2.71 11.14 -12.75
CA GLU A 162 1.85 10.00 -12.36
C GLU A 162 1.90 9.75 -10.84
N LEU A 163 3.01 10.11 -10.17
CA LEU A 163 3.17 10.07 -8.72
C LEU A 163 2.76 11.37 -8.01
N MET A 164 2.13 12.33 -8.71
CA MET A 164 1.81 13.66 -8.18
C MET A 164 3.04 14.42 -7.68
N LEU A 165 4.20 14.19 -8.30
CA LEU A 165 5.45 14.89 -8.05
C LEU A 165 5.80 15.79 -9.23
N GLU A 166 6.30 16.98 -8.93
CA GLU A 166 6.92 17.85 -9.92
C GLU A 166 8.39 17.46 -10.10
N HIS A 167 8.89 17.58 -11.33
CA HIS A 167 10.31 17.42 -11.59
C HIS A 167 11.08 18.60 -10.98
N PRO A 168 12.22 18.38 -10.29
CA PRO A 168 12.93 19.43 -9.56
C PRO A 168 13.56 20.50 -10.45
N LEU A 169 13.62 20.28 -11.77
CA LEU A 169 14.24 21.17 -12.75
C LEU A 169 13.39 21.25 -14.03
N ASP A 170 13.47 22.38 -14.72
CA ASP A 170 12.76 22.63 -15.99
C ASP A 170 13.68 22.79 -17.21
N TYR A 171 14.96 22.39 -17.09
CA TYR A 171 15.91 22.40 -18.21
C TYR A 171 15.49 21.36 -19.25
N ARG A 172 14.93 21.82 -20.37
CA ARG A 172 14.46 20.93 -21.44
C ARG A 172 15.63 20.30 -22.17
N THR A 173 16.76 21.01 -22.23
CA THR A 173 18.00 20.62 -22.89
C THR A 173 19.20 20.86 -21.97
N LEU A 174 20.33 20.19 -22.25
CA LEU A 174 21.59 20.48 -21.58
C LEU A 174 22.14 21.87 -21.94
N TRP A 175 21.65 22.49 -23.02
CA TRP A 175 21.93 23.89 -23.33
C TRP A 175 21.24 24.85 -22.36
N ASP A 176 20.01 24.56 -21.93
CA ASP A 176 19.33 25.35 -20.89
C ASP A 176 20.14 25.30 -19.58
N TRP A 177 20.63 24.11 -19.22
CA TRP A 177 21.55 23.93 -18.11
C TRP A 177 22.85 24.72 -18.30
N TYR A 178 23.46 24.67 -19.50
CA TYR A 178 24.65 25.46 -19.84
C TYR A 178 24.45 26.95 -19.59
N HIS A 179 23.37 27.52 -20.11
CA HIS A 179 23.04 28.92 -19.91
C HIS A 179 22.95 29.25 -18.42
N TYR A 180 22.18 28.47 -17.66
CA TYR A 180 22.04 28.69 -16.22
C TYR A 180 23.38 28.63 -15.47
N TYR A 181 24.16 27.55 -15.63
CA TYR A 181 25.37 27.42 -14.83
C TYR A 181 26.48 28.39 -15.27
N SER A 182 26.51 28.79 -16.54
CA SER A 182 27.54 29.70 -17.05
C SER A 182 27.43 31.08 -16.41
N GLU A 183 26.21 31.49 -16.03
CA GLU A 183 25.91 32.77 -15.40
C GLU A 183 25.95 32.67 -13.86
N ASN A 184 25.51 31.54 -13.29
CA ASN A 184 25.24 31.45 -11.85
C ASN A 184 26.24 30.58 -11.07
N LEU A 185 26.96 29.67 -11.73
CA LEU A 185 27.77 28.62 -11.06
C LEU A 185 29.17 28.53 -11.67
N SER A 186 30.09 29.31 -11.09
CA SER A 186 31.45 29.52 -11.60
C SER A 186 32.33 28.27 -11.53
N THR A 187 32.16 27.43 -10.50
CA THR A 187 33.04 26.28 -10.25
C THR A 187 32.34 24.94 -10.49
N TYR A 188 33.12 23.92 -10.85
CA TYR A 188 32.62 22.53 -10.95
C TYR A 188 32.11 21.98 -9.60
N ARG A 189 32.59 22.52 -8.48
CA ARG A 189 32.11 22.15 -7.15
C ARG A 189 30.70 22.67 -6.91
N GLU A 190 30.45 23.93 -7.24
CA GLU A 190 29.11 24.57 -7.14
C GLU A 190 28.09 23.84 -8.02
N ARG A 191 28.44 23.52 -9.26
CA ARG A 191 27.57 22.77 -10.19
C ARG A 191 27.13 21.41 -9.62
N ARG A 192 28.07 20.63 -9.08
CA ARG A 192 27.76 19.34 -8.44
C ARG A 192 26.89 19.50 -7.20
N LYS A 193 27.21 20.51 -6.37
CA LYS A 193 26.45 20.80 -5.14
C LYS A 193 25.00 21.15 -5.48
N TYR A 194 24.79 22.09 -6.39
CA TYR A 194 23.47 22.50 -6.88
C TYR A 194 22.63 21.29 -7.31
N ILE A 195 23.12 20.50 -8.28
CA ILE A 195 22.39 19.33 -8.79
C ILE A 195 22.08 18.30 -7.68
N ASN A 196 23.03 18.05 -6.77
CA ASN A 196 22.77 17.11 -5.68
C ASN A 196 21.71 17.61 -4.70
N GLU A 197 21.74 18.89 -4.35
CA GLU A 197 20.77 19.50 -3.43
C GLU A 197 19.38 19.60 -4.07
N THR A 198 19.26 19.97 -5.34
CA THR A 198 17.97 20.09 -6.03
C THR A 198 17.23 18.74 -6.12
N PHE A 199 17.95 17.66 -6.41
CA PHE A 199 17.34 16.33 -6.51
C PHE A 199 17.14 15.64 -5.16
N ALA A 200 17.79 16.10 -4.08
CA ALA A 200 17.79 15.41 -2.79
C ALA A 200 16.37 15.20 -2.25
N ASN A 201 15.53 16.24 -2.31
CA ASN A 201 14.17 16.18 -1.76
C ASN A 201 13.30 15.14 -2.49
N VAL A 202 13.28 15.16 -3.82
CA VAL A 202 12.46 14.22 -4.61
C VAL A 202 12.95 12.78 -4.42
N ILE A 203 14.26 12.57 -4.39
CA ILE A 203 14.83 11.24 -4.10
C ILE A 203 14.47 10.78 -2.70
N ASP A 204 14.51 11.66 -1.70
CA ASP A 204 14.17 11.34 -0.31
C ASP A 204 12.68 10.98 -0.14
N ILE A 205 11.78 11.76 -0.74
CA ILE A 205 10.33 11.49 -0.77
C ILE A 205 10.07 10.10 -1.37
N ILE A 206 10.63 9.82 -2.55
CA ILE A 206 10.49 8.51 -3.20
C ILE A 206 11.07 7.41 -2.32
N SER A 207 12.27 7.60 -1.76
CA SER A 207 12.99 6.62 -0.95
C SER A 207 12.29 6.30 0.38
N LYS A 208 11.59 7.26 0.99
CA LYS A 208 10.87 7.07 2.25
C LYS A 208 9.42 6.63 2.08
N SER A 209 8.84 6.86 0.90
CA SER A 209 7.47 6.42 0.62
C SER A 209 7.32 4.90 0.74
N ASP A 210 6.20 4.47 1.31
CA ASP A 210 5.84 3.05 1.37
C ASP A 210 5.34 2.62 0.00
N GLU A 211 6.10 1.77 -0.68
CA GLU A 211 5.60 1.05 -1.84
C GLU A 211 4.58 0.05 -1.28
N ILE A 212 3.28 0.28 -1.54
CA ILE A 212 2.25 -0.67 -1.11
C ILE A 212 2.62 -1.99 -1.79
N GLN A 213 3.20 -2.91 -1.04
CA GLN A 213 3.46 -4.28 -1.48
C GLN A 213 2.13 -5.03 -1.58
N ASN A 214 1.30 -4.62 -2.55
CA ASN A 214 0.17 -5.39 -3.03
C ASN A 214 0.71 -6.49 -3.95
N ASP A 215 1.53 -7.36 -3.38
CA ASP A 215 2.05 -8.57 -4.03
C ASP A 215 1.15 -9.79 -3.75
N LEU A 216 -0.04 -9.55 -3.20
CA LEU A 216 -1.08 -10.56 -3.09
C LEU A 216 -1.89 -10.56 -4.38
N LEU A 217 -1.32 -11.22 -5.40
CA LEU A 217 -1.90 -11.59 -6.69
C LEU A 217 -2.44 -10.41 -7.53
N LYS A 218 -2.01 -10.33 -8.79
CA LYS A 218 -2.67 -9.45 -9.77
C LYS A 218 -4.10 -9.94 -9.96
N TYR A 219 -5.05 -9.24 -9.34
CA TYR A 219 -6.46 -9.45 -9.61
C TYR A 219 -6.85 -8.64 -10.85
N GLU A 220 -7.31 -9.34 -11.88
CA GLU A 220 -7.96 -8.71 -13.02
C GLU A 220 -9.48 -8.66 -12.77
N PRO A 221 -10.13 -7.49 -12.90
CA PRO A 221 -11.57 -7.38 -12.77
C PRO A 221 -12.29 -8.38 -13.66
N THR A 222 -13.29 -9.04 -13.09
CA THR A 222 -14.07 -10.06 -13.79
C THR A 222 -15.06 -9.44 -14.78
N GLY A 223 -15.52 -8.21 -14.50
CA GLY A 223 -16.67 -7.59 -15.13
C GLY A 223 -17.96 -7.78 -14.33
N TRP A 224 -17.94 -8.60 -13.29
CA TRP A 224 -19.04 -8.76 -12.35
C TRP A 224 -18.86 -7.80 -11.16
N GLU A 225 -19.48 -6.63 -11.24
CA GLU A 225 -19.28 -5.51 -10.30
C GLU A 225 -19.29 -5.90 -8.82
N LYS A 226 -20.23 -6.78 -8.41
CA LYS A 226 -20.34 -7.22 -7.01
C LYS A 226 -19.16 -8.05 -6.54
N ILE A 227 -18.60 -8.88 -7.42
CA ILE A 227 -17.45 -9.73 -7.14
C ILE A 227 -16.19 -8.85 -7.10
N ASP A 228 -16.03 -7.99 -8.10
CA ASP A 228 -14.91 -7.06 -8.22
C ASP A 228 -14.83 -6.12 -7.00
N TYR A 229 -15.97 -5.58 -6.58
CA TYR A 229 -16.09 -4.76 -5.37
C TYR A 229 -15.71 -5.55 -4.10
N SER A 230 -16.19 -6.78 -3.96
CA SER A 230 -15.88 -7.63 -2.80
C SER A 230 -14.39 -7.96 -2.72
N VAL A 231 -13.74 -8.25 -3.85
CA VAL A 231 -12.29 -8.50 -3.94
C VAL A 231 -11.48 -7.25 -3.58
N ASN A 232 -11.91 -6.07 -4.01
CA ASN A 232 -11.25 -4.82 -3.64
C ASN A 232 -11.30 -4.61 -2.11
N LEU A 233 -12.46 -4.83 -1.49
CA LEU A 233 -12.59 -4.75 -0.03
C LEU A 233 -11.70 -5.77 0.70
N LEU A 234 -11.62 -7.01 0.21
CA LEU A 234 -10.72 -8.03 0.74
C LEU A 234 -9.25 -7.59 0.68
N SER A 235 -8.86 -6.94 -0.42
CA SER A 235 -7.50 -6.40 -0.60
C SER A 235 -7.19 -5.29 0.41
N ILE A 236 -8.14 -4.38 0.62
CA ILE A 236 -8.03 -3.31 1.63
C ILE A 236 -7.96 -3.89 3.05
N GLN A 237 -8.78 -4.89 3.37
CA GLN A 237 -8.76 -5.52 4.70
C GLN A 237 -7.44 -6.20 5.00
N LEU A 238 -6.87 -6.90 4.01
CA LEU A 238 -5.60 -7.60 4.15
C LEU A 238 -4.43 -6.67 4.47
N VAL A 239 -4.46 -5.44 3.94
CA VAL A 239 -3.46 -4.40 4.23
C VAL A 239 -3.60 -3.88 5.68
N ASN A 240 -4.80 -3.94 6.25
CA ASN A 240 -5.11 -3.36 7.56
C ASN A 240 -5.25 -4.41 8.68
N ILE A 241 -4.82 -5.66 8.45
CA ILE A 241 -4.91 -6.69 9.48
C ILE A 241 -4.00 -6.37 10.67
N SER A 242 -4.58 -6.44 11.86
CA SER A 242 -3.90 -6.19 13.13
C SER A 242 -3.98 -7.37 14.10
N ASP A 243 -5.05 -8.19 14.06
CA ASP A 243 -5.28 -9.25 15.04
C ASP A 243 -5.90 -10.54 14.49
N SER A 244 -6.25 -11.47 15.39
CA SER A 244 -6.87 -12.75 15.03
C SER A 244 -8.34 -12.66 14.62
N ILE A 245 -9.04 -11.59 15.02
CA ILE A 245 -10.42 -11.33 14.63
C ILE A 245 -10.43 -10.91 13.15
N ASP A 246 -9.47 -10.10 12.72
CA ASP A 246 -9.27 -9.70 11.33
C ASP A 246 -9.03 -10.91 10.40
N PHE A 247 -8.29 -11.93 10.84
CA PHE A 247 -8.09 -13.17 10.06
C PHE A 247 -9.43 -13.89 9.79
N ASN A 248 -10.30 -13.96 10.81
CA ASN A 248 -11.60 -14.58 10.68
C ASN A 248 -12.55 -13.75 9.77
N HIS A 249 -12.46 -12.43 9.82
CA HIS A 249 -13.23 -11.55 8.92
C HIS A 249 -12.85 -11.74 7.45
N ILE A 250 -11.57 -11.97 7.14
CA ILE A 250 -11.13 -12.30 5.78
C ILE A 250 -11.74 -13.62 5.31
N GLY A 251 -11.73 -14.65 6.16
CA GLY A 251 -12.39 -15.92 5.86
C GLY A 251 -13.88 -15.76 5.58
N LEU A 252 -14.57 -14.94 6.38
CA LEU A 252 -15.98 -14.63 6.19
C LEU A 252 -16.25 -13.93 4.85
N ARG A 253 -15.48 -12.89 4.51
CA ARG A 253 -15.65 -12.18 3.22
C ARG A 253 -15.26 -13.03 2.01
N CYS A 254 -14.25 -13.89 2.14
CA CYS A 254 -13.93 -14.86 1.10
C CYS A 254 -15.13 -15.78 0.84
N ARG A 255 -15.81 -16.25 1.89
CA ARG A 255 -17.04 -17.05 1.76
C ARG A 255 -18.13 -16.31 1.01
N GLU A 256 -18.41 -15.07 1.39
CA GLU A 256 -19.42 -14.23 0.74
C GLU A 256 -19.09 -14.02 -0.74
N THR A 257 -17.81 -13.78 -1.05
CA THR A 257 -17.32 -13.61 -2.42
C THR A 257 -17.51 -14.89 -3.25
N ILE A 258 -17.20 -16.06 -2.68
CA ILE A 258 -17.40 -17.36 -3.35
C ILE A 258 -18.90 -17.63 -3.56
N ILE A 259 -19.78 -17.21 -2.64
CA ILE A 259 -21.23 -17.30 -2.82
C ILE A 259 -21.71 -16.39 -3.96
N LEU A 260 -21.21 -15.16 -4.05
CA LEU A 260 -21.53 -14.26 -5.16
C LEU A 260 -21.09 -14.87 -6.50
N LEU A 261 -19.85 -15.35 -6.58
CA LEU A 261 -19.31 -16.03 -7.75
C LEU A 261 -20.18 -17.23 -8.17
N ALA A 262 -20.53 -18.09 -7.22
CA ALA A 262 -21.35 -19.26 -7.48
C ALA A 262 -22.73 -18.89 -8.04
N ASN A 263 -23.41 -17.89 -7.45
CA ASN A 263 -24.73 -17.46 -7.91
C ASN A 263 -24.68 -16.79 -9.28
N GLU A 264 -23.57 -16.17 -9.65
CA GLU A 264 -23.40 -15.52 -10.95
C GLU A 264 -23.31 -16.54 -12.10
N VAL A 265 -22.56 -17.64 -11.90
CA VAL A 265 -22.26 -18.60 -12.98
C VAL A 265 -23.13 -19.86 -12.97
N TYR A 266 -23.74 -20.20 -11.83
CA TYR A 266 -24.53 -21.42 -11.71
C TYR A 266 -25.89 -21.31 -12.40
N LYS A 267 -26.22 -22.29 -13.23
CA LYS A 267 -27.48 -22.37 -13.98
C LYS A 267 -28.08 -23.77 -13.79
N GLU A 268 -29.19 -23.84 -13.08
CA GLU A 268 -30.00 -25.05 -12.96
C GLU A 268 -30.84 -25.25 -14.24
N PRO A 269 -31.00 -26.47 -14.78
CA PRO A 269 -30.42 -27.75 -14.32
C PRO A 269 -29.04 -28.07 -14.94
N LEU A 270 -28.50 -27.17 -15.78
CA LEU A 270 -27.31 -27.44 -16.59
C LEU A 270 -26.09 -27.85 -15.77
N HIS A 271 -25.88 -27.15 -14.66
CA HIS A 271 -24.70 -27.29 -13.80
C HIS A 271 -24.97 -28.19 -12.58
N HIS A 272 -26.07 -28.94 -12.55
CA HIS A 272 -26.34 -29.82 -11.41
C HIS A 272 -25.25 -30.90 -11.29
N PRO A 273 -24.55 -31.04 -10.15
CA PRO A 273 -23.49 -32.03 -9.98
C PRO A 273 -24.01 -33.45 -10.17
N SER A 274 -23.30 -34.25 -10.97
CA SER A 274 -23.68 -35.64 -11.25
C SER A 274 -23.72 -36.55 -10.00
N SER A 275 -22.95 -36.18 -8.98
CA SER A 275 -22.82 -36.90 -7.72
C SER A 275 -23.89 -36.54 -6.67
N TYR A 276 -24.75 -35.56 -6.94
CA TYR A 276 -25.75 -35.04 -6.01
C TYR A 276 -27.16 -35.12 -6.61
N LYS A 277 -28.16 -35.44 -5.79
CA LYS A 277 -29.54 -35.69 -6.26
C LYS A 277 -30.59 -34.74 -5.67
N ASP A 278 -30.24 -34.01 -4.61
CA ASP A 278 -31.18 -33.12 -3.93
C ASP A 278 -31.06 -31.68 -4.46
N LYS A 279 -31.99 -30.81 -4.06
CA LYS A 279 -31.93 -29.38 -4.42
C LYS A 279 -30.75 -28.70 -3.74
N ILE A 280 -29.98 -27.94 -4.52
CA ILE A 280 -28.85 -27.13 -4.03
C ILE A 280 -29.37 -25.78 -3.53
N SER A 281 -28.96 -25.39 -2.31
CA SER A 281 -29.27 -24.06 -1.76
C SER A 281 -28.47 -22.96 -2.45
N ARG A 282 -29.01 -21.75 -2.55
CA ARG A 282 -28.30 -20.56 -3.06
C ARG A 282 -27.04 -20.19 -2.27
N THR A 283 -26.90 -20.71 -1.06
CA THR A 283 -25.74 -20.50 -0.19
C THR A 283 -24.72 -21.64 -0.24
N ASP A 284 -25.02 -22.72 -0.97
CA ASP A 284 -24.15 -23.89 -1.10
C ASP A 284 -23.20 -23.73 -2.29
N SER A 285 -22.37 -22.70 -2.21
CA SER A 285 -21.47 -22.27 -3.28
C SER A 285 -20.48 -23.35 -3.70
N SER A 286 -20.01 -24.17 -2.76
CA SER A 286 -19.07 -25.26 -3.03
C SER A 286 -19.66 -26.28 -4.03
N ARG A 287 -20.90 -26.73 -3.81
CA ARG A 287 -21.58 -27.67 -4.74
C ARG A 287 -21.93 -27.01 -6.07
N MET A 288 -22.39 -25.76 -6.04
CA MET A 288 -22.70 -25.00 -7.26
C MET A 288 -21.47 -24.89 -8.18
N LEU A 289 -20.33 -24.47 -7.63
CA LEU A 289 -19.09 -24.34 -8.39
C LEU A 289 -18.54 -25.70 -8.83
N GLN A 290 -18.66 -26.73 -7.99
CA GLN A 290 -18.27 -28.09 -8.38
C GLN A 290 -19.04 -28.56 -9.61
N GLY A 291 -20.36 -28.34 -9.65
CA GLY A 291 -21.21 -28.69 -10.78
C GLY A 291 -20.90 -27.89 -12.05
N TYR A 292 -20.63 -26.58 -11.91
CA TYR A 292 -20.16 -25.72 -13.02
C TYR A 292 -18.85 -26.24 -13.62
N ILE A 293 -17.87 -26.56 -12.77
CA ILE A 293 -16.56 -27.10 -13.16
C ILE A 293 -16.71 -28.46 -13.85
N GLU A 294 -17.55 -29.36 -13.32
CA GLU A 294 -17.85 -30.66 -13.94
C GLU A 294 -18.48 -30.51 -15.32
N TYR A 295 -19.35 -29.51 -15.49
CA TYR A 295 -20.04 -29.28 -16.74
C TYR A 295 -19.08 -28.78 -17.85
N HIS A 296 -18.20 -27.83 -17.54
CA HIS A 296 -17.32 -27.22 -18.54
C HIS A 296 -16.05 -28.03 -18.80
N PHE A 297 -15.50 -28.71 -17.79
CA PHE A 297 -14.36 -29.61 -17.98
C PHE A 297 -14.81 -31.07 -18.13
N LYS A 298 -15.71 -31.34 -19.06
CA LYS A 298 -16.07 -32.73 -19.43
C LYS A 298 -14.95 -33.42 -20.20
N GLY A 299 -14.97 -34.75 -20.18
CA GLY A 299 -14.02 -35.59 -20.92
C GLY A 299 -12.70 -35.88 -20.18
N GLN A 300 -11.97 -36.88 -20.68
CA GLN A 300 -10.67 -37.29 -20.12
C GLN A 300 -9.56 -36.25 -20.39
N SER A 301 -9.60 -35.56 -21.53
CA SER A 301 -8.61 -34.53 -21.90
C SER A 301 -8.56 -33.34 -20.93
N ASN A 302 -9.63 -33.11 -20.16
CA ASN A 302 -9.70 -32.04 -19.16
C ASN A 302 -9.52 -32.52 -17.71
N ASP A 303 -9.07 -33.76 -17.48
CA ASP A 303 -8.99 -34.33 -16.12
C ASP A 303 -8.11 -33.52 -15.16
N GLU A 304 -6.93 -33.09 -15.60
CA GLU A 304 -6.02 -32.28 -14.79
C GLU A 304 -6.60 -30.91 -14.45
N LYS A 305 -7.17 -30.21 -15.44
CA LYS A 305 -7.84 -28.91 -15.26
C LYS A 305 -8.99 -29.01 -14.26
N ARG A 306 -9.84 -30.03 -14.42
CA ARG A 306 -10.97 -30.32 -13.53
C ARG A 306 -10.52 -30.61 -12.10
N ARG A 307 -9.46 -31.40 -11.93
CA ARG A 307 -8.89 -31.72 -10.61
C ARG A 307 -8.34 -30.48 -9.92
N TYR A 308 -7.56 -29.66 -10.63
CA TYR A 308 -7.01 -28.42 -10.10
C TYR A 308 -8.12 -27.48 -9.63
N ALA A 309 -9.14 -27.24 -10.47
CA ALA A 309 -10.27 -26.37 -10.12
C ALA A 309 -11.06 -26.89 -8.91
N LYS A 310 -11.31 -28.21 -8.83
CA LYS A 310 -11.99 -28.83 -7.68
C LYS A 310 -11.20 -28.70 -6.38
N VAL A 311 -9.90 -29.00 -6.40
CA VAL A 311 -9.04 -28.87 -5.22
C VAL A 311 -8.96 -27.42 -4.75
N THR A 312 -8.90 -26.46 -5.67
CA THR A 312 -8.92 -25.02 -5.34
C THR A 312 -10.25 -24.62 -4.69
N ASN A 313 -11.39 -25.07 -5.22
CA ASN A 313 -12.71 -24.85 -4.62
C ASN A 313 -12.82 -25.44 -3.20
N ASP A 314 -12.32 -26.66 -3.01
CA ASP A 314 -12.34 -27.34 -1.71
C ASP A 314 -11.45 -26.62 -0.70
N LEU A 315 -10.24 -26.20 -1.11
CA LEU A 315 -9.32 -25.45 -0.27
C LEU A 315 -9.94 -24.12 0.16
N ALA A 316 -10.45 -23.33 -0.79
CA ALA A 316 -11.09 -22.05 -0.52
C ALA A 316 -12.26 -22.23 0.47
N ASN A 317 -13.16 -23.18 0.21
CA ASN A 317 -14.28 -23.46 1.11
C ASN A 317 -13.79 -23.86 2.50
N SER A 318 -12.82 -24.78 2.61
CA SER A 318 -12.33 -25.25 3.91
C SER A 318 -11.73 -24.14 4.78
N LEU A 319 -10.98 -23.22 4.18
CA LEU A 319 -10.31 -22.13 4.89
C LEU A 319 -11.30 -21.06 5.36
N THR A 320 -12.41 -20.85 4.63
CA THR A 320 -13.43 -19.88 5.02
C THR A 320 -14.17 -20.24 6.33
N HIS A 321 -14.18 -21.51 6.71
CA HIS A 321 -14.86 -21.99 7.92
C HIS A 321 -13.93 -22.16 9.13
N LYS A 322 -12.65 -21.79 9.00
CA LYS A 322 -11.65 -21.98 10.06
C LYS A 322 -11.85 -20.95 11.18
N LYS A 323 -12.24 -21.41 12.38
CA LYS A 323 -12.54 -20.55 13.55
C LYS A 323 -11.31 -19.92 14.21
N ASN A 324 -10.16 -20.56 14.11
CA ASN A 324 -8.87 -20.11 14.66
C ASN A 324 -7.90 -19.88 13.50
N ALA A 325 -8.26 -18.99 12.58
CA ALA A 325 -7.42 -18.69 11.42
C ALA A 325 -6.12 -18.01 11.87
N THR A 326 -5.00 -18.40 11.26
CA THR A 326 -3.72 -17.68 11.35
C THR A 326 -3.59 -16.70 10.19
N LEU A 327 -2.61 -15.79 10.24
CA LEU A 327 -2.26 -14.93 9.09
C LEU A 327 -1.98 -15.74 7.82
N LEU A 328 -1.33 -16.90 7.96
CA LEU A 328 -1.07 -17.81 6.84
C LEU A 328 -2.39 -18.35 6.26
N ASP A 329 -3.33 -18.76 7.12
CA ASP A 329 -4.63 -19.26 6.68
C ASP A 329 -5.43 -18.17 5.96
N ALA A 330 -5.43 -16.94 6.47
CA ALA A 330 -6.12 -15.81 5.84
C ALA A 330 -5.54 -15.49 4.45
N LYS A 331 -4.21 -15.46 4.33
CA LYS A 331 -3.51 -15.25 3.05
C LYS A 331 -3.79 -16.38 2.05
N LEU A 332 -3.77 -17.64 2.51
CA LEU A 332 -4.09 -18.80 1.67
C LEU A 332 -5.57 -18.82 1.26
N CYS A 333 -6.48 -18.42 2.16
CA CYS A 333 -7.91 -18.34 1.89
C CYS A 333 -8.19 -17.34 0.76
N LEU A 334 -7.60 -16.14 0.84
CA LEU A 334 -7.71 -15.14 -0.21
C LEU A 334 -7.07 -15.64 -1.52
N ASN A 335 -5.87 -16.22 -1.47
CA ASN A 335 -5.20 -16.73 -2.66
C ASN A 335 -6.03 -17.81 -3.37
N ALA A 336 -6.59 -18.76 -2.62
CA ALA A 336 -7.47 -19.79 -3.16
C ALA A 336 -8.76 -19.18 -3.74
N THR A 337 -9.33 -18.17 -3.09
CA THR A 337 -10.52 -17.45 -3.58
C THR A 337 -10.24 -16.71 -4.89
N LEU A 338 -9.14 -15.97 -4.98
CA LEU A 338 -8.75 -15.26 -6.21
C LEU A 338 -8.42 -16.23 -7.35
N SER A 339 -7.75 -17.35 -7.04
CA SER A 339 -7.48 -18.40 -8.02
C SER A 339 -8.76 -19.01 -8.55
N LEU A 340 -9.74 -19.28 -7.67
CA LEU A 340 -11.05 -19.80 -8.06
C LEU A 340 -11.80 -18.81 -8.96
N ILE A 341 -11.84 -17.52 -8.61
CA ILE A 341 -12.44 -16.47 -9.44
C ILE A 341 -11.79 -16.44 -10.82
N SER A 342 -10.45 -16.48 -10.87
CA SER A 342 -9.69 -16.43 -12.12
C SER A 342 -10.00 -17.65 -13.02
N ILE A 343 -10.04 -18.85 -12.44
CA ILE A 343 -10.40 -20.08 -13.18
C ILE A 343 -11.80 -19.95 -13.79
N ILE A 344 -12.77 -19.51 -12.99
CA ILE A 344 -14.17 -19.37 -13.44
C ILE A 344 -14.30 -18.29 -14.52
N LYS A 345 -13.58 -17.17 -14.38
CA LYS A 345 -13.51 -16.13 -15.41
C LYS A 345 -12.97 -16.67 -16.73
N ILE A 346 -11.85 -17.40 -16.70
CA ILE A 346 -11.24 -17.99 -17.91
C ILE A 346 -12.25 -18.89 -18.63
N ILE A 347 -12.95 -19.75 -17.90
CA ILE A 347 -14.01 -20.61 -18.46
C ILE A 347 -15.12 -19.77 -19.10
N ASN A 348 -15.57 -18.70 -18.41
CA ASN A 348 -16.64 -17.84 -18.90
C ASN A 348 -16.25 -17.04 -20.15
N ASP A 349 -15.02 -16.55 -20.21
CA ASP A 349 -14.49 -15.78 -21.34
C ASP A 349 -14.34 -16.68 -22.58
N GLU A 350 -13.86 -17.92 -22.43
CA GLU A 350 -13.82 -18.92 -23.51
C GLU A 350 -15.21 -19.18 -24.09
N ILE A 351 -16.24 -19.37 -23.26
CA ILE A 351 -17.63 -19.58 -23.71
C ILE A 351 -18.14 -18.37 -24.51
N SER A 352 -17.83 -17.17 -24.04
CA SER A 352 -18.28 -15.93 -24.69
C SER A 352 -17.61 -15.75 -26.06
N LEU A 353 -16.34 -16.14 -26.18
CA LEU A 353 -15.59 -16.16 -27.44
C LEU A 353 -16.16 -17.19 -28.42
N GLU A 354 -16.44 -18.42 -27.98
CA GLU A 354 -17.04 -19.47 -28.82
C GLU A 354 -18.42 -19.08 -29.36
N ALA A 355 -19.26 -18.44 -28.52
CA ALA A 355 -20.56 -17.94 -28.92
C ALA A 355 -20.46 -16.85 -30.01
N ASN A 356 -19.55 -15.89 -29.84
CA ASN A 356 -19.33 -14.82 -30.81
C ASN A 356 -18.81 -15.34 -32.16
N ILE A 357 -17.91 -16.32 -32.16
CA ILE A 357 -17.40 -16.94 -33.39
C ILE A 357 -18.54 -17.65 -34.14
N THR A 358 -19.42 -18.35 -33.41
CA THR A 358 -20.56 -19.07 -33.98
C THR A 358 -21.60 -18.11 -34.59
N GLU A 359 -21.86 -16.96 -33.96
CA GLU A 359 -22.73 -15.91 -34.53
C GLU A 359 -22.15 -15.25 -35.79
N ILE A 360 -20.82 -15.11 -35.89
CA ILE A 360 -20.17 -14.58 -37.09
C ILE A 360 -20.29 -15.58 -38.24
N CYS A 361 -19.99 -16.86 -38.01
CA CYS A 361 -20.08 -17.88 -39.06
C CYS A 361 -21.52 -18.10 -39.56
N THR A 362 -22.53 -17.98 -38.71
CA THR A 362 -23.95 -18.12 -39.11
C THR A 362 -24.49 -16.92 -39.89
N ARG A 363 -23.86 -15.74 -39.77
CA ARG A 363 -24.21 -14.54 -40.57
C ARG A 363 -23.51 -14.45 -41.92
N GLU A 364 -22.48 -15.26 -42.15
CA GLU A 364 -21.79 -15.35 -43.46
C GLU A 364 -22.43 -16.40 -44.39
N ASP A 365 -23.33 -17.23 -43.86
CA ASP A 365 -24.06 -18.28 -44.59
C ASP A 365 -25.53 -17.90 -44.95
N ASP A 366 -25.98 -16.70 -44.55
CA ASP A 366 -27.26 -16.05 -44.94
C ASP A 366 -26.99 -14.90 -45.92
#